data_AF-A0A080YWL9-F1
#
_entry.id   AF-A0A080YWL9-F1
#
_cell.length_a   1.000
_cell.length_b   1.000
_cell.length_c   1.000
_cell.angle_alpha   90.00
_cell.angle_beta   90.00
_cell.angle_gamma   90.00
#
_symmetry.space_group_name_H-M   'P 1'
#
loop_
_entity.id
_entity.type
_entity.pdbx_description
1 polymer ?
#
loop_
_entity_poly.entity_id
_entity_poly.type
_entity_poly.pdbx_seq_one_letter_code
_entity_poly.pdbx_strand_id
1 'polypeptide(L)' 'MSADTLDDIFLTLQSCILCILMEYGGNQYKLPHMGKTKLRRANCLPRVLTCELELYKHAIRTLQSGDRGSVLLFGEN' A
#
# COMPACT_ATOMS: atom_id res chain seq x y z
N MET A 1 4.70 23.36 0.53
CA MET A 1 4.28 22.24 -0.35
C MET A 1 2.84 22.48 -0.76
N SER A 2 2.46 22.21 -2.02
CA SER A 2 1.07 22.38 -2.48
C SER A 2 0.19 21.19 -2.09
N ALA A 3 -1.14 21.36 -2.13
CA ALA A 3 -2.09 20.27 -1.93
C ALA A 3 -1.85 19.12 -2.92
N ASP A 4 -1.65 19.44 -4.20
CA ASP A 4 -1.31 18.44 -5.22
C ASP A 4 -0.04 17.64 -4.90
N THR A 5 0.97 18.30 -4.32
CA THR A 5 2.21 17.63 -3.90
C THR A 5 1.92 16.64 -2.77
N LEU A 6 1.08 17.02 -1.81
CA LEU A 6 0.70 16.14 -0.70
C LEU A 6 -0.11 14.93 -1.17
N ASP A 7 -1.05 15.13 -2.08
CA ASP A 7 -1.82 14.03 -2.69
C ASP A 7 -0.91 13.07 -3.46
N ASP A 8 0.06 13.62 -4.21
CA ASP A 8 1.01 12.81 -4.97
C ASP A 8 1.89 11.96 -4.05
N ILE A 9 2.35 12.52 -2.94
CA ILE A 9 3.12 11.81 -1.91
C ILE A 9 2.25 10.74 -1.25
N PHE A 10 1.03 11.08 -0.85
CA PHE A 10 0.13 10.17 -0.15
C PHE A 10 -0.21 8.93 -0.99
N LEU A 11 -0.49 9.11 -2.29
CA LEU A 11 -0.73 8.00 -3.21
C LEU A 11 0.52 7.16 -3.48
N THR A 12 1.70 7.80 -3.49
CA THR A 12 2.98 7.09 -3.64
C THR A 12 3.26 6.22 -2.43
N LEU A 13 3.05 6.74 -1.21
CA LEU A 13 3.21 5.98 0.02
C LEU A 13 2.24 4.79 0.10
N GLN A 14 0.98 4.99 -0.29
CA GLN A 14 0.01 3.89 -0.38
C GLN A 14 0.45 2.83 -1.40
N SER A 15 0.98 3.24 -2.56
CA SER A 15 1.51 2.31 -3.56
C SER A 15 2.70 1.51 -3.01
N CYS A 16 3.60 2.15 -2.26
CA CYS A 16 4.70 1.46 -1.58
C CYS A 16 4.17 0.41 -0.59
N ILE A 17 3.18 0.75 0.24
CA ILE A 17 2.58 -0.19 1.19
C ILE A 17 2.00 -1.41 0.45
N LEU A 18 1.26 -1.20 -0.64
CA LEU A 18 0.75 -2.31 -1.45
C LEU A 18 1.88 -3.20 -2.00
N CYS A 19 2.96 -2.60 -2.51
CA CYS A 19 4.12 -3.35 -2.97
C CYS A 19 4.81 -4.15 -1.86
N ILE A 20 4.95 -3.57 -0.65
CA ILE A 20 5.50 -4.28 0.51
C ILE A 20 4.64 -5.50 0.85
N LEU A 21 3.31 -5.36 0.82
CA LEU A 21 2.40 -6.48 1.08
C LEU A 21 2.54 -7.58 0.00
N MET A 22 2.72 -7.21 -1.27
CA MET A 22 2.92 -8.16 -2.37
C MET A 22 4.28 -8.87 -2.30
N GLU A 23 5.31 -8.19 -1.81
CA GLU A 23 6.66 -8.75 -1.64
C GLU A 23 6.91 -9.33 -0.24
N TYR A 24 5.86 -9.72 0.48
CA TYR A 24 5.97 -10.43 1.77
C TYR A 24 6.79 -9.65 2.82
N GLY A 25 6.72 -8.31 2.80
CA GLY A 25 7.51 -7.44 3.67
C GLY A 25 8.88 -7.04 3.11
N GLY A 26 9.24 -7.52 1.91
CA GLY A 26 10.46 -7.14 1.21
C GLY A 26 10.42 -5.75 0.60
N ASN A 27 11.61 -5.17 0.39
CA ASN A 27 11.79 -3.86 -0.25
C ASN A 27 12.24 -3.96 -1.71
N GLN A 28 12.35 -5.17 -2.26
CA GLN A 28 12.84 -5.42 -3.61
C GLN A 28 11.72 -5.34 -4.66
N TYR A 29 10.89 -4.30 -4.59
CA TYR A 29 9.84 -4.03 -5.57
C TYR A 29 10.19 -2.85 -6.47
N LYS A 30 9.69 -2.91 -7.71
CA LYS A 30 9.61 -1.74 -8.58
C LYS A 30 8.28 -1.05 -8.33
N LEU A 31 8.31 0.23 -7.98
CA LEU A 31 7.09 1.00 -7.78
C LEU A 31 6.44 1.33 -9.13
N PRO A 32 5.20 0.89 -9.41
CA PRO A 32 4.53 1.22 -10.67
C PRO A 32 4.24 2.71 -10.81
N HIS A 33 4.51 3.29 -11.98
CA HIS A 33 4.18 4.69 -12.26
C HIS A 33 2.68 4.86 -12.57
N MET A 34 1.94 5.46 -11.63
CA MET A 34 0.49 5.71 -11.76
C MET A 34 0.13 6.83 -12.76
N GLY A 35 1.08 7.69 -13.13
CA GLY A 35 0.79 8.84 -14.00
C GLY A 35 -0.14 9.88 -13.35
N LYS A 36 0.10 10.21 -12.07
CA LYS A 36 -0.76 11.06 -11.23
C LYS A 36 -1.14 12.39 -11.88
N THR A 37 -0.18 13.08 -12.52
CA THR A 37 -0.45 14.32 -13.27
C THR A 37 -1.47 14.13 -14.40
N LYS A 38 -1.38 13.02 -15.14
CA LYS A 38 -2.32 12.70 -16.23
C LYS A 38 -3.72 12.41 -15.67
N LEU A 39 -3.81 11.62 -14.59
CA LEU A 39 -5.09 11.31 -13.95
C LEU A 39 -5.75 12.53 -13.32
N ARG A 40 -4.97 13.41 -12.68
CA ARG A 40 -5.47 14.67 -12.11
C ARG A 40 -6.09 15.58 -13.17
N ARG A 41 -5.41 15.75 -14.31
CA ARG A 41 -5.94 16.52 -15.45
C ARG A 41 -7.24 15.94 -16.02
N ALA A 42 -7.42 14.63 -15.91
CA ALA A 42 -8.64 13.94 -16.33
C ALA A 42 -9.73 13.91 -15.24
N ASN A 43 -9.50 14.49 -14.06
CA ASN A 43 -10.36 14.35 -12.86
C ASN A 43 -10.59 12.88 -12.43
N CYS A 44 -9.63 11.99 -12.73
CA CYS A 44 -9.67 10.56 -12.44
C CYS A 44 -8.60 10.14 -11.43
N LEU A 45 -7.96 11.09 -10.72
CA LEU A 45 -6.97 10.74 -9.70
C LEU A 45 -7.70 10.14 -8.48
N PRO A 46 -7.38 8.90 -8.07
CA PRO A 46 -7.97 8.34 -6.87
C PRO A 46 -7.48 9.11 -5.63
N ARG A 47 -8.33 9.17 -4.60
CA ARG A 47 -7.96 9.79 -3.31
C ARG A 47 -7.23 8.80 -2.38
N VAL A 48 -7.54 7.51 -2.54
CA VAL A 48 -6.95 6.38 -1.81
C VAL A 48 -6.82 5.17 -2.75
N LEU A 49 -5.91 4.26 -2.42
CA LEU A 49 -5.75 2.99 -3.12
C LEU A 49 -6.37 1.85 -2.33
N THR A 50 -6.99 0.93 -3.04
CA THR A 50 -7.62 -0.24 -2.44
C THR A 50 -6.58 -1.33 -2.19
N CYS A 51 -6.61 -1.94 -1.00
CA CYS A 51 -5.91 -3.18 -0.72
C CYS A 51 -6.88 -4.34 -0.84
N GLU A 52 -6.54 -5.35 -1.62
CA GLU A 52 -7.36 -6.56 -1.72
C GLU A 52 -7.36 -7.32 -0.39
N LEU A 53 -8.53 -7.80 0.04
CA LEU A 53 -8.66 -8.50 1.31
C LEU A 53 -7.75 -9.73 1.40
N GLU A 54 -7.62 -10.48 0.31
CA GLU A 54 -6.76 -11.66 0.28
C GLU A 54 -5.27 -11.31 0.34
N LEU A 55 -4.84 -10.19 -0.26
CA LEU A 55 -3.49 -9.67 -0.10
C LEU A 55 -3.21 -9.30 1.36
N TYR A 56 -4.15 -8.60 2.00
CA TYR A 56 -4.05 -8.27 3.42
C TYR A 56 -3.95 -9.51 4.30
N LYS A 57 -4.89 -10.46 4.16
CA LYS A 57 -4.86 -11.73 4.90
C LYS A 57 -3.57 -12.51 4.66
N HIS A 58 -3.08 -12.51 3.43
CA HIS A 58 -1.81 -13.14 3.10
C HIS A 58 -0.67 -12.51 3.90
N ALA A 59 -0.54 -11.19 3.90
CA ALA A 59 0.48 -10.48 4.67
C ALA A 59 0.38 -10.75 6.19
N ILE A 60 -0.84 -10.83 6.73
CA ILE A 60 -1.05 -11.21 8.13
C ILE A 60 -0.51 -12.61 8.42
N ARG A 61 -0.82 -13.61 7.58
CA ARG A 61 -0.28 -14.97 7.72
C ARG A 61 1.24 -14.99 7.64
N THR A 62 1.83 -14.21 6.73
CA THR A 62 3.30 -14.06 6.63
C THR A 62 3.89 -13.53 7.94
N LEU A 63 3.31 -12.48 8.52
CA LEU A 63 3.78 -11.90 9.79
C LEU A 63 3.66 -12.89 10.97
N GLN A 64 2.52 -13.59 11.07
CA GLN A 64 2.28 -14.60 12.10
C GLN A 64 3.29 -15.75 11.99
N SER A 65 3.57 -16.22 10.77
CA SER A 65 4.53 -17.32 10.53
C SER A 65 5.98 -16.99 10.93
N GLY A 66 6.33 -15.70 10.93
CA GLY A 66 7.67 -15.23 11.30
C GLY A 66 7.85 -14.87 12.77
N ASP A 67 6.85 -15.10 13.64
CA ASP A 67 6.79 -14.58 15.01
C ASP A 67 6.97 -13.04 15.08
N ARG A 68 6.58 -12.35 13.99
CA ARG A 68 6.61 -10.88 13.85
C ARG A 68 5.21 -10.27 13.92
N GLY A 69 4.18 -11.10 14.05
CA GLY A 69 2.81 -10.66 14.25
C GLY A 69 2.61 -10.18 15.68
N SER A 70 2.19 -8.94 15.87
CA SER A 70 1.67 -8.51 17.16
C SER A 70 0.32 -9.19 17.41
N VAL A 71 0.25 -10.04 18.43
CA VAL A 71 -1.01 -10.69 18.87
C VAL A 71 -2.09 -9.64 19.17
N LEU A 72 -1.71 -8.46 19.63
CA LEU A 72 -2.62 -7.34 19.93
C LEU A 72 -3.20 -6.67 18.68
N LEU A 73 -2.55 -6.79 17.52
CA LEU A 73 -2.95 -6.12 16.28
C LEU A 73 -3.52 -7.08 15.22
N PHE A 74 -3.06 -8.34 15.24
CA PHE A 74 -3.32 -9.32 14.20
C PHE A 74 -3.65 -10.72 14.73
N GLY A 75 -4.06 -10.83 16.01
CA GLY A 75 -4.61 -12.07 16.55
C GLY A 75 -6.01 -12.34 15.99
N GLU A 76 -6.34 -13.62 15.80
CA GLU A 76 -7.74 -14.02 15.63
C GLU A 76 -8.45 -13.90 16.98
N ASN A 77 -9.63 -13.27 17.01
CA ASN A 77 -10.54 -13.27 18.17
C ASN A 77 -11.21 -14.63 18.31
#